data_AF-A0A6H9RZP6-F1
#
_entry.id   AF-A0A6H9RZP6-F1
#
_cell.length_a   1.000
_cell.length_b   1.000
_cell.length_c   1.000
_cell.angle_alpha   90.00
_cell.angle_beta   90.00
_cell.angle_gamma   90.00
#
_symmetry.space_group_name_H-M   'P 1'
#
loop_
_entity.id
_entity.type
_entity.pdbx_description
1 polymer ?
#
loop_
_entity_poly.entity_id
_entity_poly.type
_entity_poly.pdbx_seq_one_letter_code
_entity_poly.pdbx_strand_id
1 'polypeptide(L)'
;MKQDSIWSAIFEHPNFAILVKRRRRLVSTLMLISMVVYFAIPLFSAYFPEFLSYKIYGAINVGLVYLVGQYFFGAAIAIFYACRLKNIDAMSVALVSEASVSVNHDPN
;
A
#
# COMPACT_ATOMS: atom_id res chain seq x y z
N MET A 1 23.49 -20.90 13.93
CA MET A 1 22.91 -22.09 13.28
C MET A 1 21.43 -22.34 13.61
N LYS A 2 20.87 -22.00 14.79
CA LYS A 2 19.41 -22.17 15.02
C LYS A 2 18.51 -21.14 14.32
N GLN A 3 18.96 -19.89 14.12
CA GLN A 3 18.17 -18.90 13.40
C GLN A 3 17.99 -19.28 11.91
N ASP A 4 19.03 -19.81 11.29
CA ASP A 4 19.06 -20.10 9.85
C ASP A 4 18.01 -21.16 9.45
N SER A 5 17.69 -22.12 10.35
CA SER A 5 16.66 -23.14 10.12
C SER A 5 15.23 -22.59 10.28
N ILE A 6 15.01 -21.65 11.21
CA ILE A 6 13.70 -21.03 11.44
C ILE A 6 13.30 -20.18 10.23
N TRP A 7 14.24 -19.40 9.69
CA TRP A 7 13.97 -18.59 8.50
C TRP A 7 13.66 -19.44 7.28
N SER A 8 14.41 -20.53 7.05
CA SER A 8 14.15 -21.45 5.93
C SER A 8 12.80 -22.15 6.06
N ALA A 9 12.41 -22.60 7.26
CA ALA A 9 11.09 -23.16 7.51
C ALA A 9 9.93 -22.16 7.26
N ILE A 10 10.13 -20.88 7.58
CA ILE A 10 9.15 -19.81 7.29
C ILE A 10 9.07 -19.53 5.77
N PHE A 11 10.21 -19.53 5.06
CA PHE A 11 10.26 -19.28 3.62
C PHE A 11 9.65 -20.42 2.79
N GLU A 12 9.77 -21.68 3.25
CA GLU A 12 9.15 -22.83 2.59
C GLU A 12 7.64 -22.94 2.86
N HIS A 13 7.12 -22.22 3.86
CA HIS A 13 5.70 -22.29 4.21
C HIS A 13 4.81 -21.64 3.13
N PRO A 14 3.86 -22.36 2.52
CA PRO A 14 3.02 -21.84 1.42
C PRO A 14 2.17 -20.62 1.83
N ASN A 15 1.86 -20.50 3.12
CA ASN A 15 1.12 -19.37 3.69
C ASN A 15 1.91 -18.05 3.63
N PHE A 16 3.25 -18.10 3.73
CA PHE A 16 4.10 -16.91 3.67
C PHE A 16 4.10 -16.31 2.25
N ALA A 17 4.21 -17.13 1.22
CA ALA A 17 4.15 -16.69 -0.18
C ALA A 17 2.81 -16.01 -0.52
N ILE A 18 1.69 -16.52 0.02
CA ILE A 18 0.36 -15.93 -0.17
C ILE A 18 0.27 -14.54 0.50
N LEU A 19 0.81 -14.39 1.72
CA LEU A 19 0.83 -13.12 2.43
C LEU A 19 1.66 -12.06 1.71
N VAL A 20 2.86 -12.41 1.26
CA VAL A 20 3.73 -11.51 0.50
C VAL A 20 3.06 -11.07 -0.80
N LYS A 21 2.42 -12.01 -1.53
CA LYS A 21 1.70 -11.70 -2.78
C LYS A 21 0.52 -10.75 -2.54
N ARG A 22 -0.25 -10.96 -1.46
CA ARG A 22 -1.37 -10.08 -1.08
C ARG A 22 -0.91 -8.67 -0.75
N ARG A 23 0.13 -8.54 0.09
CA ARG A 23 0.72 -7.23 0.45
C ARG A 23 1.25 -6.51 -0.79
N ARG A 24 2.03 -7.20 -1.62
CA ARG A 24 2.59 -6.64 -2.86
C ARG A 24 1.49 -6.16 -3.81
N ARG A 25 0.41 -6.93 -3.98
CA ARG A 25 -0.71 -6.53 -4.83
C ARG A 25 -1.36 -5.24 -4.32
N LEU A 26 -1.67 -5.16 -3.03
CA LEU A 26 -2.26 -3.95 -2.43
C LEU A 26 -1.39 -2.72 -2.66
N VAL A 27 -0.09 -2.80 -2.33
CA VAL A 27 0.84 -1.68 -2.50
C VAL A 27 0.96 -1.30 -3.97
N SER A 28 1.10 -2.27 -4.88
CA SER A 28 1.20 -1.99 -6.32
C SER A 28 -0.06 -1.34 -6.90
N THR A 29 -1.25 -1.75 -6.44
CA THR A 29 -2.51 -1.14 -6.87
C THR A 29 -2.64 0.28 -6.36
N LEU A 30 -2.37 0.53 -5.08
CA LEU A 30 -2.39 1.87 -4.50
C LEU A 30 -1.36 2.79 -5.16
N MET A 31 -0.17 2.26 -5.46
CA MET A 31 0.88 2.99 -6.18
C MET A 31 0.41 3.40 -7.58
N LEU A 32 -0.20 2.49 -8.34
CA LEU A 32 -0.68 2.78 -9.69
C LEU A 32 -1.81 3.82 -9.67
N ILE A 33 -2.76 3.69 -8.73
CA ILE A 33 -3.83 4.67 -8.54
C ILE A 33 -3.25 6.05 -8.19
N SER A 34 -2.32 6.09 -7.22
CA SER A 34 -1.65 7.32 -6.83
C SER A 34 -0.92 7.96 -8.00
N MET A 35 -0.19 7.16 -8.79
CA MET A 35 0.53 7.65 -9.96
C MET A 35 -0.43 8.31 -10.96
N VAL A 36 -1.56 7.69 -11.28
CA VAL A 36 -2.54 8.28 -12.20
C VAL A 36 -3.06 9.62 -11.67
N VAL A 37 -3.39 9.71 -10.39
CA VAL A 37 -3.92 10.95 -9.79
C VAL A 37 -2.83 12.03 -9.71
N TYR A 38 -1.64 11.74 -9.21
CA TYR A 38 -0.62 12.77 -9.05
C TYR A 38 -0.04 13.24 -10.40
N PHE A 39 0.09 12.35 -11.39
CA PHE A 39 0.57 12.70 -12.73
C PHE A 39 -0.52 13.26 -13.66
N ALA A 40 -1.79 13.33 -13.21
CA ALA A 40 -2.84 13.92 -14.01
C ALA A 40 -2.62 15.42 -14.26
N ILE A 41 -1.97 16.16 -13.35
CA ILE A 41 -1.72 17.61 -13.55
C ILE A 41 -0.85 17.87 -14.78
N PRO A 42 0.36 17.27 -14.94
CA PRO A 42 1.14 17.41 -16.17
C PRO A 42 0.36 17.04 -17.42
N LEU A 43 -0.42 15.96 -17.37
CA LEU A 43 -1.21 15.49 -18.50
C LEU A 43 -2.28 16.52 -18.89
N PHE A 44 -3.08 16.98 -17.93
CA PHE A 44 -4.07 18.02 -18.19
C PHE A 44 -3.43 19.36 -18.56
N SER A 45 -2.29 19.70 -17.99
CA SER A 45 -1.55 20.92 -18.35
C SER A 45 -1.06 20.89 -19.80
N ALA A 46 -0.71 19.72 -20.33
CA ALA A 46 -0.22 19.58 -21.70
C ALA A 46 -1.35 19.53 -22.75
N TYR A 47 -2.43 18.81 -22.46
CA TYR A 47 -3.51 18.57 -23.44
C TYR A 47 -4.75 19.44 -23.22
N PHE A 48 -5.04 19.86 -21.99
CA PHE A 48 -6.27 20.59 -21.62
C PHE A 48 -6.02 21.70 -20.57
N PRO A 49 -5.12 22.67 -20.85
CA PRO A 49 -4.75 23.72 -19.88
C PRO A 49 -5.93 24.62 -19.47
N GLU A 50 -6.93 24.78 -20.35
CA GLU A 50 -8.14 25.53 -20.08
C GLU A 50 -8.98 24.92 -18.96
N PHE A 51 -8.98 23.58 -18.82
CA PHE A 51 -9.73 22.89 -17.78
C PHE A 51 -9.18 23.21 -16.39
N LEU A 52 -7.86 23.18 -16.21
CA LEU A 52 -7.22 23.52 -14.93
C LEU A 52 -7.37 25.01 -14.60
N SER A 53 -7.43 25.87 -15.62
CA SER A 53 -7.59 27.32 -15.47
C SER A 53 -9.04 27.76 -15.31
N TYR A 54 -10.01 26.85 -15.42
CA TYR A 54 -11.42 27.16 -15.27
C TYR A 54 -11.70 27.74 -13.88
N LYS A 55 -12.15 28.99 -13.85
CA LYS A 55 -12.42 29.72 -12.61
C LYS A 55 -13.79 29.32 -12.07
N ILE A 56 -13.82 28.94 -10.80
CA ILE A 56 -15.06 28.59 -10.08
C ILE A 56 -15.57 29.82 -9.36
N TYR A 57 -14.72 30.46 -8.54
CA TYR A 57 -15.09 31.64 -7.78
C TYR A 57 -13.87 32.51 -7.46
N GLY A 58 -13.90 33.78 -7.88
CA GLY A 58 -12.80 34.72 -7.68
C GLY A 58 -11.47 34.19 -8.25
N ALA A 59 -10.48 33.98 -7.37
CA ALA A 59 -9.17 33.43 -7.70
C ALA A 59 -9.10 31.89 -7.64
N ILE A 60 -10.18 31.21 -7.24
CA ILE A 60 -10.23 29.74 -7.13
C ILE A 60 -10.51 29.15 -8.52
N ASN A 61 -9.58 28.34 -9.01
CA ASN A 61 -9.73 27.55 -10.23
C ASN A 61 -9.75 26.04 -9.93
N VAL A 62 -10.14 25.25 -10.93
CA VAL A 62 -10.20 23.79 -10.82
C VAL A 62 -8.84 23.18 -10.48
N GLY A 63 -7.75 23.72 -11.05
CA GLY A 63 -6.39 23.27 -10.76
C GLY A 63 -6.01 23.41 -9.28
N LEU A 64 -6.39 24.53 -8.65
CA LEU A 64 -6.16 24.77 -7.21
C LEU A 64 -6.98 23.79 -6.36
N VAL A 65 -8.25 23.59 -6.69
CA VAL A 65 -9.10 22.62 -5.99
C VAL A 65 -8.53 21.21 -6.11
N TYR A 66 -8.05 20.85 -7.30
CA TYR A 66 -7.40 19.56 -7.54
C TYR A 66 -6.13 19.39 -6.71
N LEU A 67 -5.27 20.41 -6.69
CA LEU A 67 -4.03 20.41 -5.92
C LEU A 67 -4.29 20.26 -4.42
N VAL A 68 -5.28 20.97 -3.88
CA VAL A 68 -5.69 20.83 -2.48
C VAL A 68 -6.32 19.45 -2.23
N GLY A 69 -7.15 18.98 -3.17
CA GLY A 69 -7.78 17.65 -3.11
C GLY A 69 -6.78 16.50 -3.05
N GLN A 70 -5.60 16.64 -3.68
CA GLN A 70 -4.54 15.63 -3.63
C GLN A 70 -4.07 15.34 -2.20
N TYR A 71 -4.03 16.32 -1.29
CA TYR A 71 -3.64 16.09 0.10
C TYR A 71 -4.64 15.18 0.82
N PHE A 72 -5.94 15.44 0.67
CA PHE A 72 -6.99 14.61 1.24
C PHE A 72 -6.99 13.21 0.61
N PHE A 73 -6.73 13.12 -0.69
CA PHE A 73 -6.62 11.84 -1.39
C PHE A 73 -5.45 10.99 -0.87
N GLY A 74 -4.27 11.61 -0.69
CA GLY A 74 -3.12 10.95 -0.09
C GLY A 74 -3.41 10.45 1.34
N ALA A 75 -4.07 11.26 2.16
CA ALA A 75 -4.51 10.85 3.49
C ALA A 75 -5.49 9.67 3.44
N ALA A 76 -6.45 9.69 2.52
CA ALA A 76 -7.39 8.59 2.34
C ALA A 76 -6.70 7.29 1.91
N ILE A 77 -5.74 7.36 0.99
CA ILE A 77 -4.91 6.20 0.60
C ILE A 77 -4.12 5.66 1.79
N ALA A 78 -3.50 6.54 2.58
CA ALA A 78 -2.70 6.13 3.74
C ALA A 78 -3.57 5.43 4.80
N ILE A 79 -4.74 6.00 5.11
CA ILE A 79 -5.71 5.39 6.04
C ILE A 79 -6.19 4.04 5.51
N PHE A 80 -6.59 3.98 4.24
CA PHE A 80 -7.05 2.75 3.59
C PHE A 80 -5.97 1.65 3.62
N TYR A 81 -4.73 2.02 3.31
CA TYR A 81 -3.57 1.13 3.39
C TYR A 81 -3.37 0.61 4.82
N ALA A 82 -3.37 1.49 5.82
CA ALA A 82 -3.16 1.12 7.22
C ALA A 82 -4.25 0.15 7.72
N CYS A 83 -5.52 0.42 7.42
CA CYS A 83 -6.63 -0.47 7.74
C CYS A 83 -6.46 -1.85 7.09
N ARG A 84 -6.04 -1.90 5.82
CA ARG A 84 -5.89 -3.16 5.09
C ARG A 84 -4.66 -3.95 5.51
N LEU A 85 -3.57 -3.26 5.86
CA LEU A 85 -2.34 -3.86 6.34
C LEU A 85 -2.52 -4.47 7.73
N LYS A 86 -3.29 -3.84 8.62
CA LYS A 86 -3.59 -4.38 9.96
C LYS A 86 -4.14 -5.81 9.92
N ASN A 87 -4.98 -6.12 8.93
CA ASN A 87 -5.49 -7.49 8.74
C ASN A 87 -4.41 -8.47 8.24
N ILE A 88 -3.44 -7.99 7.45
CA ILE A 88 -2.32 -8.81 6.97
C ILE A 88 -1.31 -9.07 8.09
N ASP A 89 -1.03 -8.05 8.91
CA ASP A 89 -0.11 -8.16 10.04
C ASP A 89 -0.65 -9.09 11.14
N ALA A 90 -1.96 -9.13 11.37
CA ALA A 90 -2.56 -10.10 12.29
C ALA A 90 -2.28 -11.56 11.84
N MET A 91 -2.28 -11.83 10.53
CA MET A 91 -1.98 -13.15 9.99
C MET A 91 -0.49 -13.49 10.05
N SER A 92 0.40 -12.50 9.88
CA SER A 92 1.86 -12.73 9.96
C SER A 92 2.30 -13.03 11.39
N VAL A 93 1.73 -12.34 12.39
CA VAL A 93 2.01 -12.61 13.81
C VAL A 93 1.60 -14.04 14.20
N ALA A 94 0.44 -14.51 13.72
CA ALA A 94 -0.02 -15.88 13.98
C ALA A 94 0.96 -16.94 13.43
N LEU A 95 1.44 -16.76 12.19
CA LEU A 95 2.40 -17.68 11.58
C LEU A 95 3.76 -17.70 12.28
N VAL A 96 4.26 -16.54 12.73
CA VAL A 96 5.51 -16.47 13.50
C VAL A 96 5.36 -17.16 14.85
N SER A 97 4.19 -17.06 15.49
CA SER A 97 3.92 -17.79 16.74
C SER A 97 3.87 -19.31 16.51
N GLU A 98 3.28 -19.78 15.41
CA GLU A 98 3.19 -21.21 15.09
C GLU A 98 4.55 -21.82 14.71
N ALA A 99 5.35 -21.10 13.92
CA ALA A 99 6.71 -21.49 13.56
C ALA A 99 7.67 -21.52 14.76
N SER A 100 7.49 -20.61 15.74
CA SER A 100 8.32 -20.61 16.96
C SER A 100 7.95 -21.74 17.94
N VAL A 101 6.69 -22.17 17.97
CA VAL A 101 6.22 -23.29 18.80
C VAL A 101 6.66 -24.65 18.23
N SER A 102 6.54 -24.85 16.92
CA SER A 102 6.97 -26.12 16.27
C SER A 102 8.46 -26.39 16.42
N VAL A 103 9.31 -25.36 16.29
CA VAL A 103 10.76 -25.46 16.49
C VAL A 103 11.13 -25.75 17.96
N ASN A 104 10.28 -25.37 18.92
CA ASN A 104 10.53 -25.61 20.34
C ASN A 104 10.01 -26.98 20.82
N HIS A 105 9.15 -27.64 20.02
CA HIS A 105 8.57 -28.95 20.35
C HIS A 105 9.36 -30.13 19.73
N ASP A 106 10.33 -29.89 18.84
CA ASP A 106 11.20 -30.93 18.31
C ASP A 106 12.30 -31.24 19.36
N PRO A 107 12.18 -32.33 20.15
CA PRO A 107 13.17 -32.67 21.16
C PRO A 107 14.28 -33.43 20.42
N ASN A 108 15.41 -32.78 20.23
CA ASN A 108 16.63 -33.50 19.86
C ASN A 108 16.95 -34.58 20.91
#